data_AF-A0A9N9GAY1-F1
#
_entry.id   AF-A0A9N9GAY1-F1
#
_cell.length_a   1.000
_cell.length_b   1.000
_cell.length_c   1.000
_cell.angle_alpha   90.00
_cell.angle_beta   90.00
_cell.angle_gamma   90.00
#
_symmetry.space_group_name_H-M   'P 1'
#
loop_
_entity.id
_entity.type
_entity.pdbx_description
1 polymer ?
#
loop_
_entity_poly.entity_id
_entity_poly.type
_entity_poly.pdbx_seq_one_letter_code
_entity_poly.pdbx_strand_id
1 'polypeptide(L)'
;MEHLEKAYVRDSVTAAEFKIGVPATIEHSIDPIKSAKYVAETVSHFITLMDALKLNMKAVDEIHPMLSDLMQSLNNVSSLPAEHEAKIRNWLITLNSMKAIDEINEEQVRQLLFDLENAHNAFYRSLSDKS
;
A
#
# COMPACT_ATOMS: atom_id res chain seq x y z
N MET A 1 -33.01 48.78 24.39
CA MET A 1 -32.73 47.67 23.46
C MET A 1 -31.23 47.63 23.22
N GLU A 2 -30.45 47.13 24.18
CA GLU A 2 -28.98 47.15 24.10
C GLU A 2 -28.32 46.05 24.96
N HIS A 3 -29.08 45.00 25.30
CA HIS A 3 -28.61 43.96 26.22
C HIS A 3 -28.81 42.52 25.72
N LEU A 4 -29.14 42.31 24.44
CA LEU A 4 -29.32 40.96 23.88
C LEU A 4 -28.38 40.60 22.72
N GLU A 5 -27.54 41.51 22.24
CA GLU A 5 -26.58 41.22 21.15
C GLU A 5 -25.20 40.73 21.63
N LYS A 6 -24.92 40.77 22.94
CA LYS A 6 -23.62 40.35 23.50
C LYS A 6 -23.54 38.87 23.89
N ALA A 7 -24.60 38.10 23.66
CA ALA A 7 -24.64 36.67 23.98
C ALA A 7 -24.26 35.74 22.80
N TYR A 8 -24.12 36.26 21.57
CA TYR A 8 -23.84 35.43 20.40
C TYR A 8 -22.35 35.43 19.95
N VAL A 9 -21.50 36.28 20.55
CA VAL A 9 -20.09 36.44 20.13
C VAL A 9 -19.10 35.92 21.18
N ARG A 10 -19.49 34.92 22.00
CA ARG A 10 -18.62 34.43 23.09
C ARG A 10 -18.43 32.92 23.19
N ASP A 11 -18.77 32.17 22.14
CA ASP A 11 -18.54 30.71 22.06
C ASP A 11 -17.61 30.29 20.91
N SER A 12 -16.67 31.14 20.48
CA SER A 12 -15.75 30.80 19.38
C SER A 12 -14.27 30.77 19.72
N VAL A 13 -13.84 30.90 20.98
CA VAL A 13 -12.43 30.76 21.34
C VAL A 13 -12.29 30.20 22.75
N THR A 14 -12.20 28.88 22.87
CA THR A 14 -11.63 28.23 24.06
C THR A 14 -10.63 27.15 23.65
N ALA A 15 -9.42 27.34 24.16
CA ALA A 15 -8.33 26.37 24.29
C ALA A 15 -7.39 26.15 23.09
N ALA A 16 -6.84 27.24 22.55
CA ALA A 16 -5.44 27.25 22.12
C ALA A 16 -4.61 27.95 23.20
N GLU A 17 -3.90 27.19 24.05
CA GLU A 17 -2.76 27.61 24.89
C GLU A 17 -2.26 26.35 25.66
N PHE A 18 -1.30 25.59 25.13
CA PHE A 18 0.14 25.78 25.32
C PHE A 18 0.59 25.71 26.78
N LYS A 19 0.88 24.49 27.30
CA LYS A 19 2.11 24.20 28.06
C LYS A 19 2.20 22.74 28.53
N ILE A 20 3.38 22.17 28.29
CA ILE A 20 3.99 20.99 28.94
C ILE A 20 3.68 19.64 28.28
N GLY A 21 4.44 19.34 27.22
CA GLY A 21 5.40 18.24 27.24
C GLY A 21 4.88 16.83 27.47
N VAL A 22 4.33 16.21 26.42
CA VAL A 22 4.74 14.90 25.87
C VAL A 22 4.29 14.92 24.41
N PRO A 23 5.09 14.54 23.40
CA PRO A 23 4.54 14.28 22.08
C PRO A 23 3.64 13.06 22.23
N ALA A 24 2.34 13.31 22.33
CA ALA A 24 1.32 12.29 22.17
C ALA A 24 1.65 11.59 20.85
N THR A 25 1.84 10.28 20.96
CA THR A 25 2.12 9.35 19.89
C THR A 25 1.39 9.73 18.62
N ILE A 26 2.12 9.75 17.51
CA ILE A 26 1.62 9.89 16.15
C ILE A 26 0.42 8.96 15.96
N GLU A 27 -0.78 9.46 16.23
CA GLU A 27 -2.03 8.85 15.80
C GLU A 27 -2.04 9.03 14.28
N HIS A 28 -1.56 8.00 13.57
CA HIS A 28 -1.92 7.79 12.19
C HIS A 28 -3.43 7.52 12.15
N SER A 29 -4.26 8.57 12.24
CA SER A 29 -5.65 8.50 11.81
C SER A 29 -5.62 8.37 10.29
N ILE A 30 -5.43 7.15 9.80
CA ILE A 30 -5.54 6.85 8.38
C ILE A 30 -6.98 7.19 8.01
N ASP A 31 -7.17 8.28 7.27
CA ASP A 31 -8.44 8.66 6.69
C ASP A 31 -9.06 7.42 6.00
N PRO A 32 -10.24 6.95 6.41
CA PRO A 32 -10.85 5.73 5.86
C PRO A 32 -10.94 5.76 4.33
N ILE A 33 -11.10 6.95 3.74
CA ILE A 33 -11.13 7.15 2.29
C ILE A 33 -9.74 6.89 1.68
N LYS A 34 -8.67 7.35 2.32
CA LYS A 34 -7.29 7.06 1.89
C LYS A 34 -6.96 5.58 2.04
N SER A 35 -7.43 4.93 3.12
CA SER A 35 -7.24 3.48 3.32
C SER A 35 -7.91 2.68 2.20
N ALA A 36 -9.19 2.95 1.89
CA ALA A 36 -9.90 2.28 0.81
C ALA A 36 -9.24 2.51 -0.55
N LYS A 37 -8.74 3.73 -0.82
CA LYS A 37 -7.97 4.05 -2.02
C LYS A 37 -6.71 3.18 -2.13
N TYR A 38 -5.89 3.10 -1.08
CA TYR A 38 -4.64 2.32 -1.12
C TYR A 38 -4.90 0.81 -1.26
N VAL A 39 -5.99 0.31 -0.67
CA VAL A 39 -6.43 -1.08 -0.87
C VAL A 39 -6.77 -1.32 -2.35
N ALA A 40 -7.59 -0.45 -2.95
CA ALA A 40 -7.97 -0.58 -4.36
C ALA A 40 -6.76 -0.49 -5.31
N GLU A 41 -5.83 0.44 -5.05
CA GLU A 41 -4.59 0.57 -5.81
C GLU A 41 -3.74 -0.71 -5.71
N THR A 42 -3.55 -1.27 -4.51
CA THR A 42 -2.80 -2.51 -4.30
C THR A 42 -3.43 -3.69 -5.07
N VAL A 43 -4.75 -3.86 -4.98
CA VAL A 43 -5.47 -4.91 -5.74
C VAL A 43 -5.29 -4.72 -7.24
N SER A 44 -5.38 -3.48 -7.73
CA SER A 44 -5.15 -3.16 -9.13
C SER A 44 -3.74 -3.55 -9.59
N HIS A 45 -2.71 -3.27 -8.80
CA HIS A 45 -1.32 -3.63 -9.13
C HIS A 45 -1.12 -5.16 -9.15
N PHE A 46 -1.71 -5.90 -8.22
CA PHE A 46 -1.67 -7.36 -8.25
C PHE A 46 -2.24 -7.92 -9.55
N ILE A 47 -3.47 -7.52 -9.90
CA ILE A 47 -4.15 -8.00 -11.11
C ILE A 47 -3.36 -7.63 -12.36
N THR A 48 -2.94 -6.37 -12.47
CA THR A 48 -2.20 -5.86 -13.62
C THR A 48 -0.90 -6.65 -13.86
N LEU A 49 -0.11 -6.87 -12.80
CA LEU A 49 1.13 -7.62 -12.91
C LEU A 49 0.90 -9.09 -13.26
N MET A 50 -0.09 -9.74 -12.63
CA MET A 50 -0.43 -11.13 -12.94
C MET A 50 -0.92 -11.30 -14.37
N ASP A 51 -1.72 -10.37 -14.88
CA ASP A 51 -2.23 -10.41 -16.25
C ASP A 51 -1.12 -10.15 -17.26
N ALA A 52 -0.20 -9.21 -17.00
CA ALA A 52 0.98 -8.99 -17.83
C ALA A 52 1.82 -10.27 -18.00
N LEU A 53 2.08 -10.98 -16.90
CA LEU A 53 2.79 -12.26 -16.93
C LEU A 53 2.03 -13.34 -17.73
N LYS A 54 0.70 -13.40 -17.59
CA LYS A 54 -0.16 -14.32 -18.37
C LYS A 54 -0.22 -13.97 -19.86
N LEU A 55 -0.04 -12.69 -20.20
CA LEU A 55 0.09 -12.18 -21.57
C LEU A 55 1.52 -12.33 -22.13
N ASN A 56 2.37 -13.10 -21.44
CA ASN A 56 3.73 -13.43 -21.87
C ASN A 56 4.68 -12.22 -21.89
N MET A 57 4.42 -11.18 -21.09
CA MET A 57 5.39 -10.13 -20.78
C MET A 57 6.44 -10.72 -19.84
N LYS A 58 7.69 -10.77 -20.30
CA LYS A 58 8.78 -11.51 -19.64
C LYS A 58 10.03 -10.66 -19.43
N ALA A 59 10.14 -9.52 -20.14
CA ALA A 59 11.31 -8.68 -20.06
C ALA A 59 11.38 -7.97 -18.70
N VAL A 60 12.60 -7.77 -18.21
CA VAL A 60 12.85 -7.15 -16.91
C VAL A 60 12.35 -5.71 -16.89
N ASP A 61 12.53 -4.93 -17.96
CA ASP A 61 12.04 -3.55 -18.06
C ASP A 61 10.52 -3.42 -18.09
N GLU A 62 9.81 -4.48 -18.48
CA GLU A 62 8.36 -4.57 -18.37
C GLU A 62 7.93 -4.94 -16.95
N ILE A 63 8.52 -6.00 -16.37
CA ILE A 63 8.08 -6.57 -15.09
C ILE A 63 8.51 -5.70 -13.89
N HIS A 64 9.73 -5.19 -13.91
CA HIS A 64 10.33 -4.51 -12.76
C HIS A 64 9.54 -3.27 -12.31
N PRO A 65 9.11 -2.35 -13.20
CA PRO A 65 8.28 -1.21 -12.80
C PRO A 65 6.97 -1.63 -12.13
N MET A 66 6.25 -2.60 -12.72
CA MET A 66 4.98 -3.09 -12.15
C MET A 66 5.16 -3.74 -10.77
N LEU A 67 6.24 -4.51 -10.58
CA LEU A 67 6.55 -5.13 -9.30
C LEU A 67 6.95 -4.06 -8.25
N SER A 68 7.63 -2.99 -8.67
CA SER A 68 7.98 -1.86 -7.80
C SER A 68 6.74 -1.10 -7.34
N ASP A 69 5.80 -0.83 -8.24
CA ASP A 69 4.54 -0.15 -7.93
C ASP A 69 3.68 -0.98 -6.97
N LEU A 70 3.62 -2.30 -7.18
CA LEU A 70 2.99 -3.23 -6.24
C LEU A 70 3.62 -3.13 -4.85
N MET A 71 4.95 -3.21 -4.75
CA MET A 71 5.67 -3.13 -3.48
C MET A 71 5.43 -1.79 -2.77
N GLN A 72 5.42 -0.68 -3.50
CA GLN A 72 5.11 0.64 -2.94
C GLN A 72 3.67 0.71 -2.41
N SER A 73 2.70 0.19 -3.16
CA SER A 73 1.30 0.15 -2.73
C SER A 73 1.09 -0.71 -1.48
N LEU A 74 1.79 -1.84 -1.36
CA LEU A 74 1.75 -2.70 -0.18
C LEU A 74 2.26 -1.98 1.09
N ASN A 75 3.31 -1.16 0.97
CA ASN A 75 3.81 -0.37 2.09
C ASN A 75 2.77 0.62 2.62
N ASN A 76 1.90 1.14 1.74
CA ASN A 76 0.85 2.09 2.12
C ASN A 76 -0.34 1.44 2.87
N VAL A 77 -0.55 0.13 2.73
CA VAL A 77 -1.68 -0.59 3.36
C VAL A 77 -1.25 -1.33 4.64
N SER A 78 0.05 -1.59 4.84
CA SER A 78 0.62 -2.19 6.07
C SER A 78 -0.23 -3.36 6.60
N SER A 79 -0.50 -4.34 5.74
CA SER A 79 -1.38 -5.47 6.07
C SER A 79 -0.87 -6.84 5.61
N LEU A 80 0.25 -6.92 4.89
CA LEU A 80 0.75 -8.21 4.41
C LEU A 80 1.64 -8.88 5.48
N PRO A 81 1.52 -10.20 5.73
CA PRO A 81 2.48 -10.92 6.56
C PRO A 81 3.90 -10.78 6.00
N ALA A 82 4.89 -10.59 6.87
CA ALA A 82 6.28 -10.31 6.49
C ALA A 82 6.89 -11.36 5.54
N GLU A 83 6.44 -12.61 5.60
CA GLU A 83 6.87 -13.68 4.69
C GLU A 83 6.53 -13.38 3.22
N HIS A 84 5.30 -12.96 2.94
CA HIS A 84 4.85 -12.69 1.57
C HIS A 84 5.48 -11.40 1.03
N GLU A 85 5.68 -10.40 1.89
CA GLU A 85 6.41 -9.18 1.53
C GLU A 85 7.87 -9.51 1.16
N ALA A 86 8.53 -10.36 1.96
CA ALA A 86 9.91 -10.79 1.70
C ALA A 86 10.03 -11.49 0.33
N LYS A 87 9.04 -12.29 -0.06
CA LYS A 87 9.02 -12.93 -1.39
C LYS A 87 8.96 -11.93 -2.54
N ILE A 88 8.06 -10.95 -2.47
CA ILE A 88 7.96 -9.88 -3.49
C ILE A 88 9.26 -9.09 -3.57
N ARG A 89 9.86 -8.77 -2.41
CA ARG A 89 11.16 -8.10 -2.34
C ARG A 89 12.29 -8.93 -2.96
N ASN A 90 12.31 -10.25 -2.74
CA ASN A 90 13.30 -11.13 -3.33
C ASN A 90 13.20 -11.15 -4.86
N TRP A 91 11.99 -11.14 -5.41
CA TRP A 91 11.80 -10.99 -6.86
C TRP A 91 12.34 -9.67 -7.39
N LEU A 92 12.14 -8.55 -6.70
CA LEU A 92 12.77 -7.28 -7.07
C LEU A 92 14.30 -7.36 -7.06
N ILE A 93 14.89 -8.03 -6.06
CA ILE A 93 16.35 -8.23 -5.99
C ILE A 93 16.83 -9.07 -7.18
N THR A 94 16.13 -10.15 -7.51
CA THR A 94 16.43 -10.98 -8.67
C THR A 94 16.39 -10.17 -9.96
N LEU A 95 15.33 -9.40 -10.21
CA LEU A 95 15.20 -8.59 -11.42
C LEU A 95 16.26 -7.49 -11.51
N ASN A 96 16.63 -6.86 -10.38
CA ASN A 96 17.71 -5.85 -10.34
C ASN A 96 19.09 -6.43 -10.68
N SER A 97 19.28 -7.75 -10.56
CA SER A 97 20.53 -8.42 -10.96
C SER A 97 20.61 -8.74 -12.46
N MET A 98 19.52 -8.53 -13.19
CA MET A 98 19.39 -8.80 -14.64
C MET A 98 19.43 -7.50 -15.44
N LYS A 99 19.71 -7.57 -16.74
CA LYS A 99 19.60 -6.41 -17.64
C LYS A 99 18.14 -6.18 -18.00
N ALA A 100 17.81 -4.93 -18.33
CA ALA A 100 16.49 -4.52 -18.80
C ALA A 100 15.91 -5.44 -19.91
N ILE A 101 16.75 -5.85 -20.87
CA ILE A 101 16.35 -6.69 -22.01
C ILE A 101 16.32 -8.19 -21.70
N ASP A 102 16.86 -8.61 -20.55
CA ASP A 102 16.83 -10.02 -20.18
C ASP A 102 15.40 -10.42 -19.85
N GLU A 103 15.04 -11.67 -20.16
CA GLU A 103 13.72 -12.23 -19.87
C GLU A 103 13.80 -13.23 -18.72
N ILE A 104 12.76 -13.26 -17.88
CA ILE A 104 12.56 -14.38 -16.96
C ILE A 104 12.03 -15.59 -17.74
N ASN A 105 12.53 -16.78 -17.39
CA ASN A 105 12.13 -18.02 -18.05
C ASN A 105 10.74 -18.50 -17.59
N GLU A 106 10.17 -19.50 -18.27
CA GLU A 106 8.81 -19.99 -17.96
C GLU A 106 8.65 -20.53 -16.54
N GLU A 107 9.70 -21.13 -15.97
CA GLU A 107 9.69 -21.61 -14.60
C GLU A 107 9.62 -20.43 -13.62
N GLN A 108 10.42 -19.39 -13.85
CA GLN A 108 10.40 -18.17 -13.07
C GLN A 108 9.06 -17.44 -13.18
N VAL A 109 8.44 -17.39 -14.36
CA VAL A 109 7.09 -16.83 -14.54
C VAL A 109 6.07 -17.59 -13.69
N ARG A 110 6.08 -18.93 -13.74
CA ARG A 110 5.15 -19.75 -12.95
C ARG A 110 5.36 -19.57 -11.45
N GLN A 111 6.63 -19.50 -11.01
CA GLN A 111 6.95 -19.30 -9.60
C GLN A 111 6.55 -17.88 -9.13
N LEU A 112 6.80 -16.85 -9.93
CA LEU A 112 6.39 -15.48 -9.65
C LEU A 112 4.87 -15.37 -9.57
N LEU A 113 4.13 -15.93 -10.53
CA LEU A 113 2.66 -15.99 -10.49
C LEU A 113 2.15 -16.68 -9.22
N PHE A 114 2.74 -17.81 -8.85
CA PHE A 114 2.36 -18.52 -7.62
C PHE A 114 2.61 -17.68 -6.37
N ASP A 115 3.76 -17.02 -6.27
CA ASP A 115 4.08 -16.17 -5.12
C ASP A 115 3.16 -14.92 -5.06
N LEU A 116 2.83 -14.32 -6.21
CA LEU A 116 1.86 -13.22 -6.31
C LEU A 116 0.46 -13.64 -5.89
N GLU A 117 -0.02 -14.80 -6.34
CA GLU A 117 -1.34 -15.35 -5.97
C GLU A 117 -1.42 -15.60 -4.46
N ASN A 118 -0.36 -16.17 -3.86
CA ASN A 118 -0.30 -16.37 -2.42
C ASN A 118 -0.27 -15.04 -1.65
N ALA A 119 0.52 -14.07 -2.11
CA ALA A 119 0.59 -12.75 -1.49
C ALA A 119 -0.75 -12.00 -1.59
N HIS A 120 -1.42 -12.06 -2.75
CA HIS A 120 -2.75 -11.49 -2.96
C HIS A 120 -3.80 -12.12 -2.03
N ASN A 121 -3.80 -13.45 -1.90
CA ASN A 121 -4.70 -14.16 -0.98
C ASN A 121 -4.42 -13.82 0.48
N ALA A 122 -3.16 -13.73 0.89
CA ALA A 122 -2.78 -13.31 2.23
C ALA A 122 -3.17 -11.85 2.51
N PHE A 123 -2.98 -10.96 1.53
CA PHE A 123 -3.44 -9.58 1.59
C PHE A 123 -4.95 -9.49 1.77
N TYR A 124 -5.72 -10.26 0.98
CA TYR A 124 -7.18 -10.26 1.09
C TYR A 124 -7.65 -10.76 2.47
N ARG A 125 -7.03 -11.81 3.00
CA ARG A 125 -7.31 -12.32 4.35
C ARG A 125 -7.00 -11.30 5.44
N SER A 126 -5.92 -10.54 5.30
CA SER A 126 -5.57 -9.52 6.31
C SER A 126 -6.49 -8.30 6.29
N LEU A 127 -7.22 -8.08 5.20
CA LEU A 127 -8.31 -7.10 5.16
C LEU A 127 -9.57 -7.62 5.85
N SER A 128 -9.88 -8.92 5.72
CA SER A 128 -11.04 -9.52 6.40
C SER A 128 -10.81 -9.74 7.90
N ASP A 129 -9.59 -10.01 8.33
CA ASP A 129 -9.28 -10.18 9.77
C ASP A 129 -9.36 -8.85 10.55
N LYS A 130 -9.42 -7.70 9.86
CA LYS A 130 -9.57 -6.36 10.45
C LYS A 130 -11.03 -5.88 10.51
N SER A 131 -12.02 -6.68 10.09
CA SER A 131 -13.46 -6.37 10.21
C SER A 131 -14.08 -6.98 11.46
#